data_AF-A0A199V660-F1
#
_entry.id   AF-A0A199V660-F1
#
_cell.length_a   1.000
_cell.length_b   1.000
_cell.length_c   1.000
_cell.angle_alpha   90.00
_cell.angle_beta   90.00
_cell.angle_gamma   90.00
#
_symmetry.space_group_name_H-M   'P 1'
#
loop_
_entity.id
_entity.type
_entity.pdbx_description
1 polymer ?
#
loop_
_entity_poly.entity_id
_entity_poly.type
_entity_poly.pdbx_seq_one_letter_code
_entity_poly.pdbx_strand_id
1 'polypeptide(L)'
;MVKLLLPKTLLHVLSLQFLLLLLLLCVSWGSSVVVSSGSEIVADHPPPHELRSFTIRENLQKEGEETGRGRGSCSYTVKIRTSCSSPRITRDAISLAFGDLYRNEVYVPRLDDPSSGTFERCSTDTFKIKGPCGYGVCYLYLRRNGWDGWIPEWVQVYDPYYSRTVTFYYSTSLPNGVWYGFNQCPRATQTGTTAADPISRM
;
A
#
# COMPACT_ATOMS: atom_id res chain seq x y z
N MET A 1 -64.23 -45.25 32.03
CA MET A 1 -63.00 -44.43 31.90
C MET A 1 -62.05 -44.81 33.02
N VAL A 2 -61.02 -45.62 32.73
CA VAL A 2 -59.98 -45.98 33.70
C VAL A 2 -58.96 -44.83 33.74
N LYS A 3 -58.85 -44.13 34.87
CA LYS A 3 -57.82 -43.10 35.10
C LYS A 3 -56.48 -43.80 35.32
N LEU A 4 -55.64 -43.83 34.29
CA LEU A 4 -54.23 -44.22 34.42
C LEU A 4 -53.50 -43.17 35.27
N LEU A 5 -53.37 -43.45 36.56
CA LEU A 5 -52.49 -42.71 37.45
C LEU A 5 -51.07 -43.25 37.30
N LEU A 6 -50.27 -42.59 36.47
CA LEU A 6 -48.84 -42.84 36.39
C LEU A 6 -48.19 -42.43 37.72
N PRO A 7 -47.36 -43.29 38.34
CA PRO A 7 -46.71 -42.97 39.59
C PRO A 7 -45.73 -41.81 39.41
N LYS A 8 -45.68 -40.89 40.39
CA LYS A 8 -44.85 -39.67 40.35
C LYS A 8 -43.36 -39.96 40.10
N THR A 9 -42.89 -41.13 40.52
CA THR A 9 -41.52 -41.62 40.25
C THR A 9 -41.28 -41.87 38.76
N LEU A 10 -42.26 -42.39 38.04
CA LEU A 10 -42.17 -42.63 36.60
C LEU A 10 -42.19 -41.31 35.81
N LEU A 11 -42.95 -40.31 36.25
CA LEU A 11 -42.89 -38.95 35.69
C LEU A 11 -41.50 -38.31 35.89
N HIS A 12 -40.89 -38.50 37.06
CA HIS A 12 -39.54 -37.99 37.33
C HIS A 12 -38.48 -38.66 36.45
N VAL A 13 -38.55 -39.97 36.27
CA VAL A 13 -37.62 -40.71 35.41
C VAL A 13 -37.77 -40.32 33.95
N LEU A 14 -39.01 -40.16 33.46
CA LEU A 14 -39.29 -39.69 32.10
C LEU A 14 -38.78 -38.25 31.86
N SER A 15 -38.94 -37.36 32.85
CA SER A 15 -38.43 -35.99 32.81
C SER A 15 -36.89 -35.96 32.76
N LEU A 16 -36.22 -36.78 33.59
CA LEU A 16 -34.77 -36.85 33.64
C LEU A 16 -34.17 -37.43 32.34
N GLN A 17 -34.82 -38.43 31.73
CA GLN A 17 -34.43 -38.97 30.43
C GLN A 17 -34.62 -37.96 29.29
N PHE A 18 -35.70 -37.18 29.31
CA PHE A 18 -35.93 -36.14 28.32
C PHE A 18 -34.90 -35.01 28.40
N LEU A 19 -34.55 -34.60 29.62
CA LEU A 19 -33.51 -33.60 29.87
C LEU A 19 -32.12 -34.09 29.43
N LEU A 20 -31.81 -35.36 29.66
CA LEU A 20 -30.55 -35.98 29.21
C LEU A 20 -30.49 -36.05 27.67
N LEU A 21 -31.59 -36.35 26.98
CA LEU A 21 -31.65 -36.33 25.51
C LEU A 21 -31.46 -34.92 24.94
N LEU A 22 -32.07 -33.89 25.57
CA LEU A 22 -31.90 -32.48 25.19
C LEU A 22 -30.45 -32.02 25.35
N LEU A 23 -29.79 -32.40 26.45
CA LEU A 23 -28.37 -32.11 26.67
C LEU A 23 -27.48 -32.78 25.62
N LEU A 24 -27.75 -34.04 25.25
CA LEU A 24 -26.99 -34.76 24.22
C LEU A 24 -27.18 -34.15 22.81
N LEU A 25 -28.35 -33.60 22.50
CA LEU A 25 -28.60 -32.90 21.23
C LEU A 25 -27.83 -31.56 21.16
N CYS A 26 -27.72 -30.82 22.26
CA CYS A 26 -26.97 -29.55 22.31
C CYS A 26 -25.46 -29.72 22.05
N VAL A 27 -24.87 -30.88 22.37
CA VAL A 27 -23.42 -31.11 22.15
C VAL A 27 -23.09 -31.32 20.67
N SER A 28 -24.07 -31.61 19.82
CA SER A 28 -23.84 -31.92 18.40
C SER A 28 -23.91 -30.71 17.45
N TRP A 29 -24.34 -29.53 17.91
CA TRP A 29 -24.58 -28.34 17.07
C TRP A 29 -23.74 -27.11 17.51
N GLY A 30 -22.56 -27.34 18.08
CA GLY A 30 -21.78 -26.28 18.75
C GLY A 30 -20.40 -25.97 18.18
N SER A 31 -19.94 -26.56 17.07
CA SER A 31 -18.56 -26.32 16.61
C SER A 31 -18.38 -26.49 15.10
N SER A 32 -18.99 -25.61 14.32
CA SER A 32 -18.46 -25.28 12.99
C SER A 32 -17.83 -23.89 13.09
N VAL A 33 -16.61 -23.82 13.63
CA VAL A 33 -15.77 -22.63 13.45
C VAL A 33 -15.33 -22.64 12.00
N VAL A 34 -16.03 -21.88 11.16
CA VAL A 34 -15.57 -21.59 9.80
C VAL A 34 -14.36 -20.67 9.96
N VAL A 35 -13.17 -21.25 10.03
CA VAL A 35 -11.93 -20.49 9.85
C VAL A 35 -11.91 -20.06 8.40
N SER A 36 -12.34 -18.83 8.15
CA SER A 36 -12.12 -18.18 6.86
C SER A 36 -10.62 -17.92 6.73
N SER A 37 -9.89 -18.84 6.09
CA SER A 37 -8.54 -18.56 5.62
C SER A 37 -8.66 -17.59 4.44
N GLY A 38 -8.82 -16.31 4.76
CA GLY A 38 -8.52 -15.23 3.83
C GLY A 38 -7.04 -15.27 3.54
N SER A 39 -6.65 -16.01 2.49
CA SER A 39 -5.30 -15.89 1.92
C SER A 39 -5.26 -14.55 1.21
N GLU A 40 -4.90 -13.51 1.94
CA GLU A 40 -4.46 -12.26 1.33
C GLU A 40 -3.17 -12.63 0.57
N ILE A 41 -3.26 -12.75 -0.75
CA ILE A 41 -2.07 -12.86 -1.60
C ILE A 41 -1.38 -11.50 -1.48
N VAL A 42 -0.58 -11.35 -0.43
CA VAL A 42 0.37 -10.26 -0.30
C VAL A 42 1.35 -10.50 -1.44
N ALA A 43 1.14 -9.76 -2.54
CA ALA A 43 2.12 -9.69 -3.60
C ALA A 43 3.45 -9.35 -2.93
N ASP A 44 4.46 -10.19 -3.15
CA ASP A 44 5.82 -10.10 -2.59
C ASP A 44 6.50 -8.83 -3.12
N HIS A 45 6.02 -7.68 -2.64
CA HIS A 45 6.55 -6.38 -2.96
C HIS A 45 7.57 -6.08 -1.88
N PRO A 46 8.82 -5.80 -2.25
CA PRO A 46 9.86 -5.55 -1.26
C PRO A 46 9.42 -4.40 -0.35
N PRO A 47 9.76 -4.47 0.95
CA PRO A 47 9.46 -3.38 1.87
C PRO A 47 10.10 -2.07 1.37
N PRO A 48 9.59 -0.92 1.83
CA PRO A 48 10.19 0.35 1.46
C PRO A 48 11.65 0.37 1.94
N HIS A 49 12.51 0.93 1.11
CA HIS A 49 13.94 0.96 1.36
C HIS A 49 14.49 2.36 1.09
N GLU A 50 15.61 2.64 1.74
CA GLU A 50 16.37 3.85 1.49
C GLU A 50 17.04 3.78 0.12
N LEU A 51 16.90 4.85 -0.66
CA LEU A 51 17.54 5.00 -1.94
C LEU A 51 18.93 5.61 -1.75
N ARG A 52 19.96 4.76 -1.79
CA ARG A 52 21.36 5.14 -1.51
C ARG A 52 21.95 6.15 -2.50
N SER A 53 21.42 6.24 -3.71
CA SER A 53 21.83 7.24 -4.69
C SER A 53 20.61 7.67 -5.50
N PHE A 54 20.04 8.80 -5.13
CA PHE A 54 19.00 9.45 -5.92
C PHE A 54 19.58 10.72 -6.53
N THR A 55 20.00 10.63 -7.79
CA THR A 55 20.17 11.84 -8.59
C THR A 55 18.79 12.21 -9.08
N ILE A 56 18.09 13.05 -8.31
CA ILE A 56 17.04 13.87 -8.90
C ILE A 56 17.77 14.64 -9.97
N ARG A 57 17.50 14.32 -11.22
CA ARG A 57 17.76 15.30 -12.23
C ARG A 57 16.70 16.35 -11.98
N GLU A 58 17.07 17.39 -11.22
CA GLU A 58 16.41 18.68 -11.33
C GLU A 58 16.59 19.09 -12.79
N ASN A 59 15.76 18.53 -13.67
CA ASN A 59 15.77 18.83 -15.08
C ASN A 59 15.16 20.22 -15.19
N LEU A 60 16.04 21.20 -15.00
CA LEU A 60 16.24 22.29 -15.93
C LEU A 60 14.98 23.11 -16.20
N GLN A 61 14.84 24.20 -15.45
CA GLN A 61 14.35 25.47 -15.99
C GLN A 61 15.30 26.01 -17.08
N LYS A 62 15.62 25.20 -18.08
CA LYS A 62 16.15 25.69 -19.35
C LYS A 62 15.20 25.19 -20.41
N GLU A 63 14.40 26.13 -20.88
CA GLU A 63 13.67 26.02 -22.13
C GLU A 63 14.59 25.42 -23.19
N GLY A 64 14.15 24.31 -23.81
CA GLY A 64 14.80 23.74 -24.99
C GLY A 64 15.79 22.60 -24.74
N GLU A 65 15.32 21.43 -24.30
CA GLU A 65 15.80 20.16 -24.87
C GLU A 65 14.74 19.06 -24.69
N GLU A 66 13.98 18.82 -25.75
CA GLU A 66 13.10 17.66 -25.90
C GLU A 66 13.93 16.37 -25.87
N THR A 67 14.08 15.77 -24.70
CA THR A 67 14.54 14.37 -24.58
C THR A 67 13.48 13.44 -24.00
N GLY A 68 12.22 13.89 -23.95
CA GLY A 68 11.05 13.04 -23.79
C GLY A 68 10.23 13.06 -25.07
N ARG A 69 10.13 11.92 -25.77
CA ARG A 69 9.28 11.75 -26.96
C ARG A 69 7.86 12.22 -26.60
N GLY A 70 7.40 13.30 -27.23
CA GLY A 70 6.31 14.16 -26.78
C GLY A 70 5.04 13.45 -26.30
N ARG A 71 4.79 13.50 -24.98
CA ARG A 71 3.49 13.17 -24.37
C ARG A 71 3.01 14.23 -23.38
N GLY A 72 3.20 15.52 -23.70
CA GLY A 72 2.54 16.62 -22.98
C GLY A 72 2.70 16.61 -21.44
N SER A 73 1.79 17.31 -20.76
CA SER A 73 1.73 17.39 -19.29
C SER A 73 0.50 16.63 -18.78
N CYS A 74 0.70 15.74 -17.82
CA CYS A 74 -0.35 14.99 -17.13
C CYS A 74 -0.64 15.59 -15.75
N SER A 75 -1.91 15.59 -15.33
CA SER A 75 -2.35 15.98 -13.99
C SER A 75 -2.66 14.74 -13.17
N TYR A 76 -1.67 14.27 -12.41
CA TYR A 76 -1.80 13.16 -11.49
C TYR A 76 -2.63 13.53 -10.27
N THR A 77 -3.38 12.57 -9.72
CA THR A 77 -4.00 12.72 -8.40
C THR A 77 -3.28 11.80 -7.42
N VAL A 78 -2.67 12.39 -6.40
CA VAL A 78 -1.95 11.66 -5.35
C VAL A 78 -2.73 11.77 -4.05
N LYS A 79 -3.05 10.62 -3.46
CA LYS A 79 -3.66 10.54 -2.13
C LYS A 79 -2.66 9.94 -1.16
N ILE A 80 -2.54 10.52 0.03
CA ILE A 80 -1.63 10.05 1.07
C ILE A 80 -2.43 9.87 2.33
N ARG A 81 -2.42 8.66 2.89
CA ARG A 81 -3.00 8.39 4.20
C ARG A 81 -1.91 8.42 5.26
N THR A 82 -2.08 9.25 6.27
CA THR A 82 -1.23 9.28 7.44
C THR A 82 -1.70 8.25 8.45
N SER A 83 -0.78 7.46 8.97
CA SER A 83 -1.09 6.44 9.98
C SER A 83 -1.65 7.05 11.26
N CYS A 84 -2.54 6.32 11.93
CA CYS A 84 -3.01 6.67 13.27
C CYS A 84 -1.92 6.56 14.35
N SER A 85 -0.81 5.90 14.07
CA SER A 85 0.38 5.87 14.93
C SER A 85 1.33 7.05 14.72
N SER A 86 1.08 7.90 13.71
CA SER A 86 1.89 9.10 13.43
C SER A 86 1.80 10.13 14.58
N PRO A 87 2.75 11.08 14.71
CA PRO A 87 2.54 12.29 15.50
C PRO A 87 1.22 12.98 15.13
N ARG A 88 0.64 13.75 16.07
CA ARG A 88 -0.66 14.41 15.85
C ARG A 88 -0.63 15.31 14.61
N ILE A 89 0.46 16.07 14.46
CA ILE A 89 0.77 16.96 13.35
C ILE A 89 2.27 16.78 13.06
N THR A 90 2.68 16.98 11.81
CA THR A 90 4.10 17.10 11.42
C THR A 90 4.30 18.42 10.68
N ARG A 91 5.38 19.14 10.99
CA ARG A 91 5.81 20.35 10.25
C ARG A 91 7.00 20.07 9.33
N ASP A 92 7.43 18.81 9.30
CA ASP A 92 8.55 18.36 8.49
C ASP A 92 8.22 18.58 7.01
N ALA A 93 9.20 19.01 6.22
CA ALA A 93 9.04 19.14 4.78
C ALA A 93 8.91 17.73 4.18
N ILE A 94 7.83 17.48 3.45
CA ILE A 94 7.62 16.21 2.76
C ILE A 94 7.80 16.42 1.25
N SER A 95 8.88 15.88 0.70
CA SER A 95 9.11 15.81 -0.74
C SER A 95 8.61 14.48 -1.30
N LEU A 96 8.19 14.51 -2.57
CA LEU A 96 7.67 13.34 -3.29
C LEU A 96 8.38 13.22 -4.64
N ALA A 97 8.76 11.99 -5.00
CA ALA A 97 9.19 11.65 -6.34
C ALA A 97 8.52 10.34 -6.77
N PHE A 98 7.99 10.29 -7.98
CA PHE A 98 7.44 9.07 -8.57
C PHE A 98 7.61 9.06 -10.08
N GLY A 99 7.56 7.89 -10.69
CA GLY A 99 7.71 7.77 -12.14
C GLY A 99 7.65 6.34 -12.62
N ASP A 100 8.15 6.15 -13.84
CA ASP A 100 8.10 4.88 -14.56
C ASP A 100 9.49 4.36 -14.95
N LEU A 101 9.52 3.19 -15.60
CA LEU A 101 10.76 2.56 -16.06
C LEU A 101 11.51 3.35 -17.15
N TYR A 102 10.84 4.33 -17.78
CA TYR A 102 11.40 5.20 -18.82
C TYR A 102 11.89 6.54 -18.27
N ARG A 103 11.89 6.72 -16.94
CA ARG A 103 12.33 7.95 -16.25
C ARG A 103 11.45 9.17 -16.55
N ASN A 104 10.16 8.96 -16.81
CA ASN A 104 9.18 10.06 -16.74
C ASN A 104 8.92 10.38 -15.27
N GLU A 105 9.86 11.10 -14.67
CA GLU A 105 9.85 11.44 -13.25
C GLU A 105 9.02 12.69 -12.97
N VAL A 106 8.18 12.60 -11.94
CA VAL A 106 7.50 13.73 -11.33
C VAL A 106 8.15 13.96 -9.98
N TYR A 107 8.64 15.18 -9.75
CA TYR A 107 9.26 15.60 -8.50
C TYR A 107 8.48 16.79 -7.91
N VAL A 108 8.17 16.69 -6.62
CA VAL A 108 7.58 17.76 -5.83
C VAL A 108 8.49 18.04 -4.63
N PRO A 109 9.11 19.23 -4.56
CA PRO A 109 10.06 19.55 -3.50
C PRO A 109 9.40 19.64 -2.12
N ARG A 110 8.14 20.09 -2.08
CA ARG A 110 7.33 20.16 -0.86
C ARG A 110 5.85 19.97 -1.23
N LEU A 111 5.21 18.96 -0.65
CA LEU A 111 3.79 18.66 -0.88
C LEU A 111 2.86 19.55 -0.07
N ASP A 112 3.27 19.92 1.13
CA ASP A 112 2.49 20.70 2.07
C ASP A 112 2.61 22.21 1.83
N ASP A 113 1.53 22.91 2.17
CA ASP A 113 1.52 24.35 2.43
C ASP A 113 1.53 24.52 3.96
N PRO A 114 2.42 25.32 4.59
CA PRO A 114 2.57 25.37 6.05
C PRO A 114 1.28 25.66 6.85
N SER A 115 0.24 26.18 6.18
CA SER A 115 -1.07 26.51 6.74
C SER A 115 -2.17 25.44 6.57
N SER A 116 -1.94 24.35 5.81
CA SER A 116 -3.05 23.53 5.28
C SER A 116 -3.55 22.40 6.19
N GLY A 117 -2.87 22.12 7.32
CA GLY A 117 -3.22 20.97 8.17
C GLY A 117 -2.98 19.61 7.49
N THR A 118 -2.16 19.57 6.44
CA THR A 118 -1.79 18.31 5.78
C THR A 118 -1.00 17.41 6.70
N PHE A 119 -1.14 16.10 6.51
CA PHE A 119 -0.42 15.05 7.21
C PHE A 119 -0.75 14.93 8.71
N GLU A 120 -1.93 15.38 9.11
CA GLU A 120 -2.48 15.09 10.43
C GLU A 120 -2.65 13.59 10.67
N ARG A 121 -2.56 13.17 11.94
CA ARG A 121 -2.77 11.76 12.32
C ARG A 121 -4.11 11.25 11.81
N CYS A 122 -4.11 10.04 11.22
CA CYS A 122 -5.30 9.40 10.63
C CYS A 122 -5.94 10.17 9.46
N SER A 123 -5.32 11.22 8.92
CA SER A 123 -5.87 11.98 7.80
C SER A 123 -5.64 11.29 6.46
N THR A 124 -6.38 11.71 5.44
CA THR A 124 -6.04 11.44 4.04
C THR A 124 -6.01 12.76 3.28
N ASP A 125 -4.84 13.09 2.76
CA ASP A 125 -4.59 14.31 1.98
C ASP A 125 -4.58 14.00 0.48
N THR A 126 -5.09 14.91 -0.34
CA THR A 126 -5.19 14.74 -1.79
C THR A 126 -4.52 15.90 -2.52
N PHE A 127 -3.62 15.57 -3.44
CA PHE A 127 -2.83 16.52 -4.22
C PHE A 127 -3.07 16.32 -5.71
N LYS A 128 -3.19 17.43 -6.46
CA LYS A 128 -3.15 17.42 -7.93
C LYS A 128 -1.77 17.90 -8.38
N ILE A 129 -1.01 17.02 -9.03
CA ILE A 129 0.39 17.27 -9.38
C ILE A 129 0.55 17.19 -10.90
N LYS A 130 1.16 18.23 -11.48
CA LYS A 130 1.52 18.23 -12.89
C LYS A 130 2.92 17.65 -13.10
N GLY A 131 3.08 16.89 -14.17
CA GLY A 131 4.38 16.34 -14.57
C GLY A 131 4.34 15.77 -15.99
N PRO A 132 5.47 15.22 -16.47
CA PRO A 132 5.48 14.48 -17.74
C PRO A 132 4.50 13.29 -17.66
N CYS A 133 3.79 13.02 -18.74
CA CYS A 133 2.99 11.81 -18.82
C CYS A 133 3.89 10.57 -18.95
N GLY A 134 3.85 9.69 -17.95
CA GLY A 134 4.54 8.41 -17.95
C GLY A 134 3.79 7.27 -18.65
N TYR A 135 4.36 6.07 -18.57
CA TYR A 135 3.90 4.79 -19.13
C TYR A 135 3.37 3.83 -18.05
N GLY A 136 2.94 4.38 -16.91
CA GLY A 136 2.52 3.64 -15.72
C GLY A 136 3.54 3.76 -14.59
N VAL A 137 3.12 4.38 -13.50
CA VAL A 137 3.93 4.57 -12.29
C VAL A 137 4.34 3.20 -11.72
N CYS A 138 5.63 3.03 -11.47
CA CYS A 138 6.18 1.79 -10.88
C CYS A 138 7.21 2.03 -9.78
N TYR A 139 7.58 3.28 -9.50
CA TYR A 139 8.36 3.63 -8.32
C TYR A 139 7.78 4.87 -7.65
N LEU A 140 8.00 4.98 -6.34
CA LEU A 140 7.63 6.13 -5.54
C LEU A 140 8.53 6.23 -4.32
N TYR A 141 9.08 7.41 -4.09
CA TYR A 141 9.89 7.74 -2.94
C TYR A 141 9.35 8.99 -2.25
N LEU A 142 9.38 8.95 -0.92
CA LEU A 142 9.13 10.10 -0.06
C LEU A 142 10.44 10.51 0.60
N ARG A 143 10.59 11.79 0.89
CA ARG A 143 11.69 12.30 1.73
C ARG A 143 11.13 13.26 2.76
N ARG A 144 11.32 12.92 4.03
CA ARG A 144 10.99 13.78 5.17
C ARG A 144 12.21 14.58 5.55
N ASN A 145 12.04 15.88 5.81
CA ASN A 145 13.10 16.73 6.36
C ASN A 145 12.57 17.54 7.54
N GLY A 146 13.02 17.19 8.74
CA GLY A 146 12.64 17.86 9.98
C GLY A 146 12.74 16.92 11.19
N TRP A 147 12.16 17.36 12.31
CA TRP A 147 12.32 16.71 13.62
C TRP A 147 11.04 16.09 14.17
N ASP A 148 9.87 16.48 13.65
CA ASP A 148 8.59 16.03 14.21
C ASP A 148 8.34 14.53 13.92
N GLY A 149 8.88 14.02 12.81
CA GLY A 149 8.61 12.66 12.35
C GLY A 149 7.28 12.56 11.61
N TRP A 150 7.09 11.47 10.87
CA TRP A 150 5.85 11.20 10.14
C TRP A 150 5.79 9.73 9.70
N ILE A 151 4.60 9.14 9.80
CA ILE A 151 4.33 7.75 9.42
C ILE A 151 3.23 7.73 8.35
N PRO A 152 3.59 7.63 7.05
CA PRO A 152 2.61 7.34 6.01
C PRO A 152 2.13 5.88 6.14
N GLU A 153 0.82 5.68 6.01
CA GLU A 153 0.23 4.34 5.87
C GLU A 153 0.36 3.89 4.41
N TRP A 154 -0.15 4.70 3.48
CA TRP A 154 -0.02 4.45 2.05
C TRP A 154 0.00 5.73 1.21
N VAL A 155 0.57 5.62 0.02
CA VAL A 155 0.50 6.63 -1.04
C VAL A 155 -0.14 6.00 -2.27
N GLN A 156 -1.17 6.65 -2.80
CA GLN A 156 -1.90 6.21 -3.97
C GLN A 156 -1.76 7.24 -5.08
N VAL A 157 -1.34 6.81 -6.27
CA VAL A 157 -1.16 7.66 -7.45
C VAL A 157 -2.11 7.21 -8.54
N TYR A 158 -3.00 8.11 -8.95
CA TYR A 158 -3.82 7.95 -10.15
C TYR A 158 -3.12 8.59 -11.35
N ASP A 159 -2.81 7.75 -12.34
CA ASP A 159 -2.30 8.12 -13.64
C ASP A 159 -3.48 8.33 -14.61
N PRO A 160 -3.74 9.58 -15.06
CA PRO A 160 -4.89 9.86 -15.92
C PRO A 160 -4.74 9.27 -17.33
N TYR A 161 -3.51 9.01 -17.79
CA TYR A 161 -3.30 8.49 -19.13
C TYR A 161 -3.71 7.02 -19.25
N TYR A 162 -3.30 6.20 -18.27
CA TYR A 162 -3.70 4.78 -18.23
C TYR A 162 -5.01 4.56 -17.47
N SER A 163 -5.60 5.61 -16.90
CA SER A 163 -6.73 5.51 -15.98
C SER A 163 -6.48 4.46 -14.89
N ARG A 164 -5.23 4.41 -14.39
CA ARG A 164 -4.76 3.39 -13.45
C ARG A 164 -4.35 4.03 -12.14
N THR A 165 -4.68 3.35 -11.07
CA THR A 165 -4.25 3.69 -9.72
C THR A 165 -3.21 2.69 -9.23
N VAL A 166 -2.11 3.18 -8.66
CA VAL A 166 -1.08 2.37 -8.01
C VAL A 166 -0.96 2.80 -6.55
N THR A 167 -0.87 1.83 -5.64
CA THR A 167 -0.77 2.07 -4.19
C THR A 167 0.53 1.53 -3.64
N PHE A 168 1.22 2.34 -2.84
CA PHE A 168 2.48 2.01 -2.16
C PHE A 168 2.25 2.06 -0.64
N TYR A 169 2.47 0.94 0.06
CA TYR A 169 2.16 0.79 1.49
C TYR A 169 3.42 0.92 2.36
N TYR A 170 3.54 2.01 3.12
CA TYR A 170 4.72 2.28 3.94
C TYR A 170 4.59 1.71 5.35
N SER A 171 3.52 2.08 6.07
CA SER A 171 3.24 1.70 7.46
C SER A 171 4.43 1.77 8.44
N THR A 172 5.40 2.64 8.15
CA THR A 172 6.65 2.78 8.91
C THR A 172 7.08 4.25 8.96
N SER A 173 7.85 4.61 10.00
CA SER A 173 8.35 5.97 10.17
C SER A 173 9.39 6.30 9.11
N LEU A 174 9.26 7.46 8.47
CA LEU A 174 10.23 7.89 7.48
C LEU A 174 11.53 8.36 8.16
N PRO A 175 12.71 7.85 7.75
CA PRO A 175 14.00 8.39 8.16
C PRO A 175 14.15 9.86 7.74
N ASN A 176 14.94 10.62 8.50
CA ASN A 176 15.15 12.04 8.22
C ASN A 176 16.19 12.23 7.09
N GLY A 177 15.87 13.08 6.12
CA GLY A 177 16.83 13.58 5.13
C GLY A 177 17.18 12.60 4.01
N VAL A 178 16.58 11.41 3.94
CA VAL A 178 16.84 10.40 2.92
C VAL A 178 15.58 10.07 2.12
N TRP A 179 15.78 9.66 0.86
CA TRP A 179 14.69 9.17 0.01
C TRP A 179 14.35 7.73 0.39
N TYR A 180 13.10 7.47 0.72
CA TYR A 180 12.63 6.19 1.24
C TYR A 180 11.36 5.77 0.52
N GLY A 181 11.30 4.53 0.04
CA GLY A 181 10.14 4.08 -0.75
C GLY A 181 10.40 2.84 -1.59
N PHE A 182 9.75 2.78 -2.75
CA PHE A 182 9.62 1.57 -3.56
C PHE A 182 10.14 1.80 -4.97
N ASN A 183 10.80 0.77 -5.51
CA ASN A 183 11.01 0.63 -6.94
C ASN A 183 10.56 -0.78 -7.33
N GLN A 184 9.38 -0.84 -7.94
CA GLN A 184 8.72 -2.04 -8.42
C GLN A 184 8.66 -2.06 -9.95
N CYS A 185 9.50 -1.25 -10.60
CA CYS A 185 9.59 -1.27 -12.04
C CYS A 185 10.06 -2.64 -12.52
N PRO A 186 9.45 -3.19 -13.58
CA PRO A 186 9.91 -4.43 -14.17
C PRO A 186 11.41 -4.28 -14.47
N ARG A 187 12.22 -5.18 -13.93
CA ARG A 187 13.61 -5.29 -14.39
C ARG A 187 13.53 -5.64 -15.86
N ALA A 188 14.27 -4.92 -16.70
CA ALA A 188 14.52 -5.40 -18.04
C ALA A 188 15.09 -6.82 -17.90
N THR A 189 14.38 -7.82 -18.41
CA THR A 189 14.93 -9.16 -18.53
C THR A 189 16.19 -8.98 -19.36
N GLN A 190 17.36 -9.10 -18.74
CA GLN A 190 18.56 -9.40 -19.50
C GLN A 190 18.32 -10.82 -20.01
N THR A 191 17.64 -10.95 -21.13
CA THR A 191 17.72 -12.17 -21.92
C THR A 191 19.20 -12.36 -22.16
N GLY A 192 19.77 -13.37 -21.51
CA GLY A 192 21.12 -13.80 -21.73
C GLY A 192 21.26 -14.22 -23.19
N THR A 193 21.51 -13.25 -24.06
CA THR A 193 22.27 -13.49 -25.27
C THR A 193 23.71 -13.45 -24.80
N THR A 194 24.19 -14.61 -24.36
CA THR A 194 25.60 -14.99 -24.55
C THR A 194 25.86 -14.88 -26.06
N ALA A 195 26.15 -13.67 -26.51
CA ALA A 195 26.87 -13.47 -27.75
C ALA A 195 28.27 -14.04 -27.46
N ALA A 196 28.45 -15.29 -27.86
CA ALA A 196 29.77 -15.84 -28.08
C ALA A 196 30.50 -14.83 -28.97
N ASP A 197 31.55 -14.23 -28.44
CA ASP A 197 32.50 -13.38 -29.14
C ASP A 197 33.39 -14.31 -29.99
N PRO A 198 33.27 -14.31 -31.33
CA PRO A 198 34.27 -14.93 -32.17
C PRO A 198 35.13 -13.80 -32.73
N ILE A 199 36.38 -13.72 -32.28
CA ILE A 199 37.59 -13.42 -33.10
C ILE A 199 38.70 -12.99 -32.13
N SER A 200 39.57 -13.94 -31.80
CA SER A 200 40.98 -13.66 -31.56
C SER A 200 41.81 -14.84 -32.07
N ARG A 201 41.99 -14.87 -33.40
CA ARG A 201 43.16 -15.49 -34.03
C ARG A 201 43.90 -14.37 -34.75
N MET A 202 44.99 -13.92 -34.15
CA MET A 202 46.27 -13.54 -34.77
C MET A 202 47.29 -13.41 -33.64
#